data_AF-A0A813J653-F1
#
_entry.id   AF-A0A813J653-F1
#
_cell.length_a   1.000
_cell.length_b   1.000
_cell.length_c   1.000
_cell.angle_alpha   90.00
_cell.angle_beta   90.00
_cell.angle_gamma   90.00
#
_symmetry.space_group_name_H-M   'P 1'
#
loop_
_entity.id
_entity.type
_entity.pdbx_description
1 polymer ?
#
loop_
_entity_poly.entity_id
_entity_poly.type
_entity_poly.pdbx_seq_one_letter_code
_entity_poly.pdbx_strand_id
1 'polypeptide(L)'
;SAMLRLLRLPLVASLVGLAVPAGAEKNSSTCDANAKGDCFGVPLGKQLTIDTVPKKVLEAEYAVRGEIVTRSFKLDKILQEGNHSLPFDELVPCNIGNPQAVG
;
A
#
# COMPACT_ATOMS: atom_id res chain seq x y z
N SER A 1 27.55 -39.99 50.25
CA SER A 1 28.27 -38.77 50.63
C SER A 1 28.15 -37.78 49.48
N ALA A 2 27.87 -36.50 49.79
CA ALA A 2 27.56 -35.37 48.89
C ALA A 2 26.27 -35.56 48.05
N MET A 3 25.08 -35.07 48.42
CA MET A 3 24.68 -33.76 48.96
C MET A 3 24.93 -32.59 47.99
N LEU A 4 23.82 -31.91 47.63
CA LEU A 4 23.69 -30.47 47.35
C LEU A 4 24.26 -29.99 45.99
N ARG A 5 23.65 -29.15 45.14
CA ARG A 5 22.67 -28.06 45.21
C ARG A 5 22.03 -27.91 43.80
N LEU A 6 20.73 -27.76 43.66
CA LEU A 6 20.09 -26.43 43.50
C LEU A 6 20.92 -25.45 42.63
N LEU A 7 20.53 -25.28 41.36
CA LEU A 7 20.31 -23.95 40.75
C LEU A 7 19.69 -24.12 39.35
N ARG A 8 18.36 -24.11 39.38
CA ARG A 8 17.45 -23.62 38.34
C ARG A 8 17.89 -22.21 37.93
N LEU A 9 18.21 -21.95 36.67
CA LEU A 9 18.44 -20.63 36.04
C LEU A 9 18.60 -20.81 34.51
N PRO A 10 18.31 -19.80 33.67
CA PRO A 10 16.96 -19.62 33.17
C PRO A 10 16.84 -19.74 31.64
N LEU A 11 15.62 -20.11 31.25
CA LEU A 11 14.95 -19.72 30.00
C LEU A 11 15.19 -18.22 29.70
N VAL A 12 15.26 -17.87 28.41
CA VAL A 12 15.19 -16.52 27.80
C VAL A 12 16.51 -15.78 27.50
N ALA A 13 17.08 -16.07 26.33
CA ALA A 13 17.96 -15.12 25.64
C ALA A 13 17.74 -15.22 24.13
N SER A 14 16.64 -14.64 23.65
CA SER A 14 16.55 -14.15 22.28
C SER A 14 15.69 -12.89 22.27
N LEU A 15 16.29 -11.82 22.78
CA LEU A 15 15.87 -10.45 22.53
C LEU A 15 16.47 -10.05 21.17
N VAL A 16 15.93 -10.60 20.08
CA VAL A 16 15.97 -9.89 18.80
C VAL A 16 14.80 -8.91 18.85
N GLY A 17 15.07 -7.77 19.49
CA GLY A 17 14.27 -6.58 19.33
C GLY A 17 14.38 -6.10 17.89
N LEU A 18 13.40 -6.45 17.07
CA LEU A 18 12.91 -5.53 16.05
C LEU A 18 11.46 -5.20 16.43
N ALA A 19 11.34 -4.21 17.31
CA ALA A 19 10.14 -3.41 17.37
C ALA A 19 9.96 -2.79 15.98
N VAL A 20 9.03 -3.33 15.20
CA VAL A 20 8.49 -2.63 14.04
C VAL A 20 7.79 -1.40 14.60
N PRO A 21 8.28 -0.16 14.36
CA PRO A 21 7.48 0.99 14.68
C PRO A 21 6.23 0.87 13.82
N ALA A 22 5.09 0.67 14.47
CA ALA A 22 3.81 1.06 13.90
C ALA A 22 3.87 2.58 13.71
N GLY A 23 4.50 2.97 12.60
CA GLY A 23 4.51 4.32 12.10
C GLY A 23 3.06 4.67 11.83
N ALA A 24 2.46 5.40 12.76
CA ALA A 24 1.29 6.20 12.46
C ALA A 24 1.67 7.06 11.25
N GLU A 25 1.14 6.70 10.09
CA GLU A 25 1.20 7.51 8.89
C GLU A 25 0.32 8.74 9.14
N LYS A 26 0.88 9.72 9.86
CA LYS A 26 0.35 11.07 9.90
C LYS A 26 0.75 11.66 8.57
N ASN A 27 -0.18 11.72 7.63
CA ASN A 27 -0.09 12.59 6.46
C ASN A 27 -0.22 14.05 6.90
N SER A 28 0.70 14.53 7.76
CA SER A 28 0.89 15.93 8.03
C SER A 28 1.75 16.50 6.89
N SER A 29 1.09 16.94 5.82
CA SER A 29 1.71 17.87 4.90
C SER A 29 1.88 19.22 5.63
N THR A 30 2.91 19.34 6.46
CA THR A 30 3.41 20.65 6.88
C THR A 30 4.27 21.15 5.73
N CYS A 31 3.70 21.96 4.83
CA CYS A 31 4.51 22.76 3.94
C CYS A 31 4.99 23.99 4.72
N ASP A 32 6.27 24.00 5.07
CA ASP A 32 6.95 25.17 5.60
C ASP A 32 6.85 26.31 4.58
N ALA A 33 6.13 27.38 4.94
CA ALA A 33 6.01 28.57 4.11
C ALA A 33 7.31 29.38 4.19
N ASN A 34 8.31 29.04 3.36
CA ASN A 34 9.36 30.00 3.00
C ASN A 34 9.09 30.51 1.58
N ALA A 35 8.36 31.62 1.53
CA ALA A 35 7.94 32.27 0.31
C ALA A 35 9.10 33.00 -0.36
N LYS A 36 9.58 32.50 -1.51
CA LYS A 36 10.09 33.31 -2.65
C LYS A 36 10.05 32.49 -3.95
N GLY A 37 9.02 32.70 -4.75
CA GLY A 37 8.90 32.20 -6.11
C GLY A 37 7.48 32.42 -6.59
N ASP A 38 7.30 33.12 -7.71
CA ASP A 38 6.00 33.28 -8.38
C ASP A 38 5.53 31.92 -8.89
N CYS A 39 4.93 31.16 -7.99
CA CYS A 39 4.11 30.00 -8.30
C CYS A 39 2.69 30.53 -8.46
N PHE A 40 2.07 30.32 -9.61
CA PHE A 40 0.66 30.65 -9.86
C PHE A 40 -0.16 30.39 -8.60
N GLY A 41 -0.60 31.48 -7.97
CA GLY A 41 -1.24 31.46 -6.66
C GLY A 41 -2.55 30.70 -6.72
N VAL A 42 -2.50 29.40 -6.46
CA VAL A 42 -3.65 28.71 -5.88
C VAL A 42 -3.69 29.23 -4.45
N PRO A 43 -4.75 29.95 -4.01
CA PRO A 43 -4.89 30.32 -2.61
C PRO A 43 -4.75 29.05 -1.76
N LEU A 44 -4.33 29.15 -0.48
CA LEU A 44 -4.54 28.07 0.50
C LEU A 44 -6.05 27.84 0.67
N GLY A 45 -6.65 27.28 -0.36
CA GLY A 45 -8.07 27.18 -0.62
C GLY A 45 -8.43 25.73 -0.51
N LYS A 46 -9.35 25.46 0.43
CA LYS A 46 -10.20 24.26 0.53
C LYS A 46 -9.63 23.04 -0.20
N GLN A 47 -8.84 22.24 0.53
CA GLN A 47 -8.39 20.95 0.02
C GLN A 47 -9.60 20.03 -0.20
N LEU A 48 -9.56 19.25 -1.27
CA LEU A 48 -10.55 18.22 -1.55
C LEU A 48 -10.23 17.01 -0.68
N THR A 49 -10.98 16.84 0.39
CA THR A 49 -10.96 15.67 1.28
C THR A 49 -12.08 14.74 0.86
N ILE A 50 -11.99 13.46 1.20
CA ILE A 50 -13.07 12.48 0.93
C ILE A 50 -14.42 13.00 1.47
N ASP A 51 -14.42 13.67 2.61
CA ASP A 51 -15.61 14.26 3.24
C ASP A 51 -16.19 15.46 2.48
N THR A 52 -15.40 16.13 1.64
CA THR A 52 -15.81 17.33 0.88
C THR A 52 -16.19 17.02 -0.57
N VAL A 53 -16.01 15.77 -1.02
CA VAL A 53 -16.42 15.30 -2.36
C VAL A 53 -17.95 15.07 -2.40
N PRO A 54 -18.63 15.40 -3.52
CA PRO A 54 -20.05 15.12 -3.67
C PRO A 54 -20.37 13.62 -3.52
N LYS A 55 -21.42 13.30 -2.75
CA LYS A 55 -21.82 11.90 -2.48
C LYS A 55 -22.02 11.04 -3.74
N LYS A 56 -22.54 11.63 -4.81
CA LYS A 56 -22.74 10.95 -6.10
C LYS A 56 -21.44 10.41 -6.72
N VAL A 57 -20.30 11.06 -6.43
CA VAL A 57 -19.00 10.61 -6.91
C VAL A 57 -18.49 9.46 -6.06
N LEU A 58 -18.75 9.50 -4.74
CA LEU A 58 -18.43 8.39 -3.83
C LEU A 58 -19.24 7.13 -4.16
N GLU A 59 -20.47 7.30 -4.62
CA GLU A 59 -21.37 6.21 -5.02
C GLU A 59 -21.17 5.76 -6.49
N ALA A 60 -20.41 6.50 -7.30
CA ALA A 60 -20.22 6.18 -8.71
C ALA A 60 -19.25 5.00 -8.87
N GLU A 61 -19.74 3.91 -9.47
CA GLU A 61 -18.94 2.72 -9.75
C GLU A 61 -18.70 2.56 -11.26
N TYR A 62 -17.44 2.35 -11.64
CA TYR A 62 -17.06 2.07 -13.03
C TYR A 62 -16.62 0.61 -13.19
N ALA A 63 -17.59 -0.24 -13.55
CA ALA A 63 -17.40 -1.69 -13.66
C ALA A 63 -16.21 -2.11 -14.56
N VAL A 64 -15.89 -1.29 -15.58
CA VAL A 64 -14.84 -1.58 -16.56
C VAL A 64 -13.42 -1.45 -15.98
N ARG A 65 -13.24 -0.61 -14.95
CA ARG A 65 -11.95 -0.42 -14.25
C ARG A 65 -12.15 -0.39 -12.73
N GLY A 66 -12.81 -1.41 -12.22
CA GLY A 66 -13.00 -1.63 -10.79
C GLY A 66 -11.86 -2.39 -10.12
N GLU A 67 -12.17 -3.00 -8.96
CA GLU A 67 -11.20 -3.72 -8.13
C GLU A 67 -10.54 -4.91 -8.84
N ILE A 68 -11.27 -5.61 -9.72
CA ILE A 68 -10.75 -6.75 -10.48
C ILE A 68 -9.53 -6.34 -11.31
N VAL A 69 -9.59 -5.17 -11.96
CA VAL A 69 -8.49 -4.64 -12.77
C VAL A 69 -7.31 -4.22 -11.89
N THR A 70 -7.57 -3.66 -10.71
CA THR A 70 -6.51 -3.36 -9.73
C THR A 70 -5.81 -4.64 -9.25
N ARG A 71 -6.56 -5.72 -9.03
CA ARG A 71 -6.01 -7.03 -8.64
C ARG A 71 -5.22 -7.66 -9.78
N SER A 72 -5.67 -7.55 -11.03
CA SER A 72 -4.93 -8.08 -12.17
C SER A 72 -3.55 -7.45 -12.32
N PHE A 73 -3.41 -6.14 -12.08
CA PHE A 73 -2.09 -5.49 -12.06
C PHE A 73 -1.15 -6.01 -10.96
N LYS A 74 -1.68 -6.36 -9.79
CA LYS A 74 -0.88 -6.98 -8.73
C LYS A 74 -0.40 -8.37 -9.14
N LEU A 75 -1.27 -9.16 -9.76
CA LEU A 75 -0.93 -10.50 -10.25
C LEU A 75 0.09 -10.44 -11.39
N ASP A 76 -0.06 -9.48 -12.31
CA ASP A 76 0.89 -9.26 -13.40
C ASP A 76 2.29 -8.90 -12.88
N LYS A 77 2.39 -8.07 -11.83
CA LYS A 77 3.67 -7.81 -11.14
C LYS A 77 4.29 -9.08 -10.55
N ILE A 78 3.49 -9.91 -9.88
CA ILE A 78 3.94 -11.17 -9.29
C ILE A 78 4.51 -12.10 -10.38
N LEU A 79 3.84 -12.17 -11.54
CA LEU A 79 4.32 -12.93 -12.70
C LEU A 79 5.63 -12.35 -13.26
N GLN A 80 5.73 -11.02 -13.39
CA GLN A 80 6.96 -10.34 -13.85
C GLN A 80 8.15 -10.51 -12.90
N GLU A 81 7.90 -10.59 -11.60
CA GLU A 81 8.91 -10.88 -10.58
C GLU A 81 9.40 -12.34 -10.61
N GLY A 82 8.86 -13.17 -11.52
CA GLY A 82 9.25 -14.56 -11.68
C GLY A 82 8.69 -15.49 -10.61
N ASN A 83 7.58 -15.11 -9.97
CA ASN A 83 6.91 -15.94 -8.98
C ASN A 83 5.81 -16.78 -9.64
N HIS A 84 6.10 -18.04 -9.93
CA HIS A 84 5.18 -19.00 -10.57
C HIS A 84 4.23 -19.70 -9.58
N SER A 85 3.88 -19.03 -8.46
CA SER A 85 2.94 -19.58 -7.47
C SER A 85 1.47 -19.54 -7.93
N LEU A 86 1.18 -18.85 -9.04
CA LEU A 86 -0.15 -18.69 -9.60
C LEU A 86 -0.47 -19.85 -10.57
N PRO A 87 -1.73 -20.28 -10.70
CA PRO A 87 -2.12 -21.39 -11.58
C PRO A 87 -2.15 -21.03 -13.08
N PHE A 88 -1.47 -19.95 -13.49
CA PHE A 88 -1.41 -19.44 -14.86
C PHE A 88 -0.10 -18.68 -15.06
N ASP A 89 0.36 -18.63 -16.31
CA ASP A 89 1.65 -18.05 -16.68
C ASP A 89 1.54 -16.61 -17.23
N GLU A 90 0.37 -16.22 -17.73
CA GLU A 90 0.13 -14.92 -18.37
C GLU A 90 -1.28 -14.41 -18.05
N LEU A 91 -1.41 -13.07 -17.97
CA LEU A 91 -2.67 -12.39 -17.73
C LEU A 91 -3.09 -11.57 -18.96
N VAL A 92 -4.19 -11.96 -19.61
CA VAL A 92 -4.73 -11.28 -20.80
C VAL A 92 -5.89 -10.34 -20.40
N PRO A 93 -5.77 -9.02 -20.61
CA PRO A 93 -6.82 -8.07 -20.25
C PRO A 93 -7.98 -8.11 -21.25
N CYS A 94 -9.07 -8.78 -20.89
CA CYS A 94 -10.29 -8.85 -21.70
C CYS A 94 -11.34 -7.79 -21.33
N ASN A 95 -11.03 -6.90 -20.38
CA ASN A 95 -11.98 -5.93 -19.83
C ASN A 95 -12.09 -4.62 -20.62
N ILE A 96 -11.11 -4.29 -21.46
CA ILE A 96 -11.12 -3.13 -22.35
C ILE A 96 -11.05 -3.64 -23.79
N GLY A 97 -11.91 -3.12 -24.67
CA GLY A 97 -11.77 -3.30 -26.10
C GLY A 97 -10.57 -2.50 -26.65
N ASN A 98 -9.35 -2.93 -26.35
CA ASN A 98 -8.13 -2.39 -26.95
C ASN A 98 -7.71 -3.31 -28.10
N PRO A 99 -8.06 -3.00 -29.36
CA PRO A 99 -7.74 -3.87 -30.50
C PRO A 99 -6.24 -4.03 -30.73
N GLN A 100 -5.41 -3.07 -30.31
CA GLN A 100 -3.95 -3.16 -30.45
C GLN A 100 -3.29 -4.08 -29.43
N ALA A 101 -3.99 -4.45 -28.35
CA ALA A 101 -3.44 -5.35 -27.33
C ALA A 101 -3.50 -6.83 -27.71
N VAL A 102 -4.34 -7.17 -28.69
CA VAL A 102 -4.65 -8.56 -29.10
C VAL A 102 -4.34 -8.83 -30.58
N GLY A 103 -3.66 -7.89 -31.24
CA GLY A 103 -3.33 -7.93 -32.67
C GLY A 103 -1.97 -8.53 -32.98
#